data_AF-A0A8H3A7D8-F1
#
_entry.id   AF-A0A8H3A7D8-F1
#
_cell.length_a   1.000
_cell.length_b   1.000
_cell.length_c   1.000
_cell.angle_alpha   90.00
_cell.angle_beta   90.00
_cell.angle_gamma   90.00
#
_symmetry.space_group_name_H-M   'P 1'
#
loop_
_entity.id
_entity.type
_entity.pdbx_description
1 polymer ?
#
loop_
_entity_poly.entity_id
_entity_poly.type
_entity_poly.pdbx_seq_one_letter_code
_entity_poly.pdbx_strand_id
1 'polypeptide(L)'
;MLREAGRQGVLPFATFWSRIGRFKTPYGPVLLKWGLAVLLIILAPAQDTVVFLIDLASYPALVFSLLIGCGVWILRRRRQQLGLPEHAYRAPDFMALIYVVQSIALLIMPWIPPKDGSKGGDVGFFYATYCVVAVLLLLLCGLYYWVRVHALPQLQGYELVEETISLPGGVRTIVLKKVAKGQLADQEEPLLQGELGS
;
A
#
# COMPACT_ATOMS: atom_id res chain seq x y z
N MET A 1 12.02 0.36 -2.36
CA MET A 1 10.65 0.68 -1.87
C MET A 1 9.96 -0.52 -1.24
N LEU A 2 9.70 -1.64 -1.94
CA LEU A 2 8.97 -2.77 -1.34
C LEU A 2 9.66 -3.40 -0.11
N ARG A 3 10.99 -3.43 -0.08
CA ARG A 3 11.77 -3.87 1.09
C ARG A 3 11.56 -2.97 2.32
N GLU A 4 11.49 -1.66 2.10
CA GLU A 4 11.34 -0.67 3.17
C GLU A 4 9.93 -0.70 3.75
N ALA A 5 8.91 -0.85 2.88
CA ALA A 5 7.56 -1.17 3.30
C ALA A 5 7.51 -2.50 4.11
N GLY A 6 8.16 -3.55 3.63
CA GLY A 6 8.30 -4.80 4.40
C GLY A 6 8.95 -4.60 5.78
N ARG A 7 9.92 -3.69 5.87
CA ARG A 7 10.61 -3.31 7.11
C ARG A 7 9.75 -2.49 8.07
N GLN A 8 8.76 -1.75 7.56
CA GLN A 8 7.79 -0.98 8.35
C GLN A 8 6.63 -1.85 8.88
N GLY A 9 6.66 -3.17 8.69
CA GLY A 9 5.61 -4.07 9.15
C GLY A 9 4.31 -4.03 8.34
N VAL A 10 4.21 -3.15 7.33
CA VAL A 10 3.00 -3.03 6.49
C VAL A 10 2.72 -4.28 5.64
N LEU A 11 3.71 -5.17 5.45
CA LEU A 11 3.52 -6.44 4.72
C LEU A 11 3.47 -7.68 5.64
N PRO A 12 2.61 -8.66 5.34
CA PRO A 12 2.62 -9.98 5.99
C PRO A 12 3.87 -10.78 5.73
N PHE A 13 4.38 -11.41 6.79
CA PHE A 13 5.70 -12.04 6.78
C PHE A 13 6.79 -11.02 6.46
N ALA A 14 6.89 -9.95 7.24
CA ALA A 14 7.94 -8.93 7.13
C ALA A 14 9.33 -9.57 6.93
N THR A 15 9.59 -10.69 7.63
CA THR A 15 10.80 -11.51 7.50
C THR A 15 11.02 -12.11 6.11
N PHE A 16 9.98 -12.49 5.37
CA PHE A 16 10.10 -12.97 3.98
C PHE A 16 10.40 -11.82 3.02
N TRP A 17 9.71 -10.68 3.17
CA TRP A 17 9.90 -9.51 2.30
C TRP A 17 11.18 -8.71 2.58
N SER A 18 11.68 -8.76 3.82
CA SER A 18 12.92 -8.11 4.25
C SER A 18 14.14 -9.02 4.11
N ARG A 19 13.98 -10.30 3.74
CA ARG A 19 15.10 -11.25 3.64
C ARG A 19 16.05 -10.85 2.53
N ILE A 20 17.26 -10.50 2.91
CA ILE A 20 18.35 -10.17 1.99
C ILE A 20 19.19 -11.43 1.80
N GLY A 21 19.37 -11.83 0.54
CA GLY A 21 20.21 -12.95 0.16
C GLY A 21 21.70 -12.70 0.32
N ARG A 22 22.50 -13.75 0.10
CA ARG A 22 23.98 -13.67 0.04
C ARG A 22 24.46 -12.60 -0.96
N PHE A 23 23.66 -12.31 -1.98
CA PHE A 23 23.93 -11.29 -3.00
C PHE A 23 23.37 -9.90 -2.71
N LYS A 24 23.00 -9.60 -1.45
CA LYS A 24 22.41 -8.31 -1.05
C LYS A 24 21.10 -7.94 -1.77
N THR A 25 20.44 -8.90 -2.43
CA THR A 25 19.16 -8.71 -3.12
C THR A 25 17.99 -9.24 -2.28
N PRO A 26 16.85 -8.51 -2.21
CA PRO A 26 15.67 -8.97 -1.52
C PRO A 26 14.90 -9.96 -2.43
N TYR A 27 14.99 -11.26 -2.15
CA TYR A 27 14.42 -12.29 -3.03
C TYR A 27 12.90 -12.25 -3.14
N GLY A 28 12.18 -12.03 -2.03
CA GLY A 28 10.71 -12.03 -2.02
C GLY A 28 10.09 -11.01 -2.98
N PRO A 29 10.43 -9.70 -2.86
CA PRO A 29 10.00 -8.67 -3.80
C PRO A 29 10.32 -8.96 -5.26
N VAL A 30 11.52 -9.48 -5.53
CA VAL A 30 11.99 -9.74 -6.89
C VAL A 30 11.21 -10.90 -7.51
N LEU A 31 11.02 -11.98 -6.75
CA LEU A 31 10.30 -13.17 -7.21
C LEU A 31 8.83 -12.88 -7.47
N LEU A 32 8.18 -12.07 -6.63
CA LEU A 32 6.80 -11.62 -6.88
C LEU A 32 6.70 -10.83 -8.18
N LYS A 33 7.58 -9.84 -8.38
CA LYS A 33 7.58 -9.01 -9.60
C LYS A 33 7.88 -9.83 -10.84
N TRP A 34 8.84 -10.73 -10.75
CA TRP A 34 9.20 -11.63 -11.85
C TRP A 34 8.03 -12.57 -12.20
N GLY A 35 7.41 -13.22 -11.21
CA GLY A 35 6.28 -14.11 -11.43
C GLY A 35 5.07 -13.39 -12.02
N LEU A 36 4.76 -12.19 -11.53
CA LEU A 36 3.71 -11.35 -12.11
C LEU A 36 4.03 -10.97 -13.56
N ALA A 37 5.28 -10.56 -13.85
CA ALA A 37 5.69 -10.21 -15.20
C ALA A 37 5.60 -11.39 -16.17
N VAL A 38 6.07 -12.58 -15.76
CA VAL A 38 5.98 -13.80 -16.57
C VAL A 38 4.53 -14.20 -16.83
N LEU A 39 3.69 -14.17 -15.79
CA LEU A 39 2.26 -14.48 -15.93
C LEU A 39 1.57 -13.53 -16.91
N LEU A 40 1.89 -12.24 -16.86
CA LEU A 40 1.34 -11.25 -17.79
C LEU A 40 1.83 -11.44 -19.23
N ILE A 41 3.11 -11.77 -19.43
CA ILE A 41 3.65 -12.05 -20.77
C ILE A 41 2.98 -13.28 -21.39
N ILE A 42 2.68 -14.31 -20.59
CA ILE A 42 2.00 -15.51 -21.07
C ILE A 42 0.53 -15.21 -21.39
N LEU A 43 -0.13 -14.35 -20.60
CA LEU A 43 -1.56 -14.08 -20.73
C LEU A 43 -1.87 -13.03 -21.82
N ALA A 44 -0.97 -12.08 -22.07
CA ALA A 44 -1.17 -11.02 -23.04
C ALA A 44 -0.80 -11.49 -24.46
N PRO A 45 -1.60 -11.16 -25.50
CA PRO A 45 -1.27 -11.48 -26.88
C PRO A 45 -0.01 -10.73 -27.33
N ALA A 46 0.85 -11.42 -28.09
CA ALA A 46 2.22 -10.99 -28.39
C ALA A 46 2.34 -9.62 -29.10
N GLN A 47 1.31 -9.20 -29.82
CA GLN A 47 1.33 -7.95 -30.60
C GLN A 47 1.13 -6.71 -29.72
N ASP A 48 0.46 -6.85 -28.56
CA ASP A 48 0.04 -5.71 -27.71
C ASP A 48 0.62 -5.78 -26.29
N THR A 49 1.46 -6.78 -25.98
CA THR A 49 1.96 -7.06 -24.62
C THR A 49 2.63 -5.85 -23.97
N VAL A 50 3.43 -5.07 -24.71
CA VAL A 50 4.19 -3.94 -24.16
C VAL A 50 3.27 -2.81 -23.74
N VAL A 51 2.33 -2.42 -24.60
CA VAL A 51 1.36 -1.35 -24.33
C VAL A 51 0.47 -1.76 -23.16
N PHE A 52 -0.06 -2.99 -23.20
CA PHE A 52 -0.86 -3.54 -22.10
C PHE A 52 -0.12 -3.55 -20.76
N LEU A 53 1.18 -3.88 -20.75
CA LEU A 53 1.98 -3.89 -19.53
C LEU A 53 2.17 -2.47 -18.97
N ILE A 54 2.39 -1.48 -19.83
CA ILE A 54 2.52 -0.08 -19.44
C ILE A 54 1.21 0.42 -18.83
N ASP A 55 0.07 0.15 -19.47
CA ASP A 55 -1.24 0.57 -19.00
C ASP A 55 -1.60 -0.08 -17.67
N LEU A 56 -1.33 -1.38 -17.56
CA LEU A 56 -1.57 -2.15 -16.33
C LEU A 56 -0.70 -1.67 -15.16
N ALA A 57 0.54 -1.24 -15.42
CA ALA A 57 1.41 -0.69 -14.38
C ALA A 57 1.01 0.74 -13.97
N SER A 58 0.47 1.52 -14.92
CA SER A 58 0.10 2.93 -14.71
C SER A 58 -1.21 3.07 -13.94
N TYR A 59 -2.18 2.18 -14.16
CA TYR A 59 -3.50 2.28 -13.54
C TYR A 59 -3.48 2.21 -11.99
N PRO A 60 -2.75 1.28 -11.33
CA PRO A 60 -2.59 1.30 -9.88
C PRO A 60 -1.92 2.58 -9.37
N ALA A 61 -0.94 3.12 -10.11
CA ALA A 61 -0.28 4.37 -9.74
C ALA A 61 -1.24 5.56 -9.73
N LEU A 62 -2.21 5.60 -10.67
CA LEU A 62 -3.28 6.61 -10.68
C LEU A 62 -4.20 6.48 -9.46
N VAL A 63 -4.56 5.25 -9.07
CA VAL A 63 -5.35 5.01 -7.85
C VAL A 63 -4.61 5.53 -6.61
N PHE A 64 -3.31 5.23 -6.47
CA PHE A 64 -2.52 5.74 -5.35
C PHE A 64 -2.35 7.27 -5.40
N SER A 65 -2.21 7.85 -6.58
CA SER A 65 -2.17 9.31 -6.77
C SER A 65 -3.45 9.97 -6.25
N LEU A 66 -4.62 9.42 -6.59
CA LEU A 66 -5.90 9.86 -6.05
C LEU A 66 -5.96 9.75 -4.52
N LEU A 67 -5.53 8.62 -3.97
CA LEU A 67 -5.50 8.39 -2.51
C LEU A 67 -4.58 9.39 -1.79
N ILE A 68 -3.42 9.71 -2.37
CA ILE A 68 -2.50 10.72 -1.84
C ILE A 68 -3.17 12.10 -1.86
N GLY A 69 -3.81 12.47 -2.98
CA GLY A 69 -4.54 13.73 -3.12
C GLY A 69 -5.64 13.87 -2.05
N CYS A 70 -6.48 12.85 -1.88
CA CYS A 70 -7.50 12.81 -0.81
C CYS A 70 -6.88 12.81 0.60
N GLY A 71 -5.76 12.11 0.77
CA GLY A 71 -5.02 12.01 2.04
C GLY A 71 -4.54 13.36 2.57
N VAL A 72 -4.32 14.34 1.71
CA VAL A 72 -3.97 15.71 2.11
C VAL A 72 -5.04 16.34 3.03
N TRP A 73 -6.32 16.18 2.73
CA TRP A 73 -7.41 16.69 3.60
C TRP A 73 -7.52 15.92 4.90
N ILE A 74 -7.38 14.59 4.86
CA ILE A 74 -7.38 13.76 6.06
C ILE A 74 -6.25 14.19 7.00
N LEU A 75 -5.05 14.43 6.45
CA LEU A 75 -3.89 14.87 7.22
C LEU A 75 -4.11 16.26 7.83
N ARG A 76 -4.67 17.22 7.07
CA ARG A 76 -5.03 18.55 7.59
C ARG A 76 -5.99 18.46 8.75
N ARG A 77 -7.06 17.67 8.60
CA ARG A 77 -8.08 17.49 9.64
C ARG A 77 -7.49 16.88 10.91
N ARG A 78 -6.63 15.86 10.79
CA ARG A 78 -5.93 15.25 11.93
C ARG A 78 -4.97 16.23 12.64
N ARG A 79 -4.21 17.02 11.88
CA ARG A 79 -3.32 18.04 12.47
C ARG A 79 -4.08 19.11 13.25
N GLN A 80 -5.20 19.57 12.72
CA GLN A 80 -6.07 20.53 13.39
C GLN A 80 -6.60 19.97 14.72
N GLN A 81 -6.99 18.70 14.74
CA GLN A 81 -7.42 18.02 15.97
C GLN A 81 -6.30 17.89 17.01
N LEU A 82 -5.04 17.76 16.56
CA LEU A 82 -3.86 17.65 17.42
C LEU A 82 -3.29 19.01 17.86
N GLY A 83 -3.91 20.12 17.45
CA GLY A 83 -3.43 21.48 17.81
C GLY A 83 -2.04 21.83 17.25
N LEU A 84 -1.56 21.09 16.23
CA LEU A 84 -0.23 21.31 15.67
C LEU A 84 -0.19 22.60 14.84
N PRO A 85 0.91 23.37 14.88
CA PRO A 85 1.06 24.58 14.08
C PRO A 85 0.97 24.28 12.58
N GLU A 86 0.54 25.26 11.79
CA GLU A 86 0.49 25.10 10.34
C GLU A 86 1.89 24.83 9.77
N HIS A 87 1.95 23.93 8.79
CA HIS A 87 3.21 23.67 8.10
C HIS A 87 3.57 24.83 7.18
N ALA A 88 4.86 25.19 7.15
CA ALA A 88 5.41 26.22 6.27
C ALA A 88 5.13 25.96 4.77
N TYR A 89 4.96 24.69 4.39
CA TYR A 89 4.59 24.26 3.05
C TYR A 89 3.18 23.68 3.04
N ARG A 90 2.17 24.56 2.94
CA ARG A 90 0.77 24.16 2.76
C ARG A 90 0.39 24.31 1.29
N ALA A 91 0.00 23.22 0.65
CA ALA A 91 -0.61 23.29 -0.68
C ALA A 91 -1.96 24.03 -0.59
N PRO A 92 -2.27 24.99 -1.46
CA PRO A 92 -3.59 25.60 -1.46
C PRO A 92 -4.69 24.56 -1.75
N ASP A 93 -5.82 24.66 -1.07
CA ASP A 93 -6.92 23.68 -1.18
C ASP A 93 -7.44 23.56 -2.63
N PHE A 94 -7.43 24.66 -3.38
CA PHE A 94 -7.80 24.68 -4.79
C PHE A 94 -6.90 23.81 -5.67
N MET A 95 -5.57 23.82 -5.44
CA MET A 95 -4.64 22.98 -6.22
C MET A 95 -4.78 21.50 -5.87
N ALA A 96 -5.01 21.18 -4.60
CA ALA A 96 -5.31 19.82 -4.19
C ALA A 96 -6.63 19.32 -4.84
N LEU A 97 -7.64 20.19 -4.95
CA LEU A 97 -8.91 19.87 -5.61
C LEU A 97 -8.74 19.61 -7.10
N ILE A 98 -8.00 20.45 -7.83
CA ILE A 98 -7.68 20.21 -9.24
C ILE A 98 -6.98 18.87 -9.40
N TYR A 99 -5.98 18.57 -8.57
CA TYR A 99 -5.23 17.32 -8.64
C TYR A 99 -6.12 16.08 -8.44
N VAL A 100 -7.04 16.14 -7.47
CA VAL A 100 -8.01 15.05 -7.23
C VAL A 100 -8.98 14.91 -8.40
N VAL A 101 -9.53 16.01 -8.89
CA VAL A 101 -10.45 15.99 -10.05
C VAL A 101 -9.75 15.43 -11.29
N GLN A 102 -8.52 15.85 -11.57
CA GLN A 102 -7.69 15.30 -12.65
C GLN A 102 -7.47 13.79 -12.47
N SER A 103 -7.11 13.36 -11.25
CA SER A 103 -6.87 11.94 -10.97
C SER A 103 -8.14 11.10 -11.14
N ILE A 104 -9.31 11.62 -10.76
CA ILE A 104 -10.62 10.98 -10.99
C ILE A 104 -10.92 10.90 -12.49
N ALA A 105 -10.71 11.98 -13.23
CA ALA A 105 -10.94 12.01 -14.67
C ALA A 105 -10.09 10.96 -15.40
N LEU A 106 -8.80 10.85 -15.04
CA LEU A 106 -7.89 9.84 -15.59
C LEU A 106 -8.26 8.41 -15.20
N LEU A 107 -8.91 8.20 -14.05
CA LEU A 107 -9.36 6.88 -13.61
C LEU A 107 -10.64 6.45 -14.35
N ILE A 108 -11.53 7.39 -14.65
CA ILE A 108 -12.82 7.12 -15.32
C ILE A 108 -12.67 7.03 -16.84
N MET A 109 -11.82 7.85 -17.45
CA MET A 109 -11.67 7.94 -18.90
C MET A 109 -11.43 6.58 -19.58
N PRO A 110 -10.56 5.68 -19.06
CA PRO A 110 -10.40 4.32 -19.57
C PRO A 110 -11.63 3.42 -19.60
N TRP A 111 -12.68 3.73 -18.85
CA TRP A 111 -13.92 2.95 -18.80
C TRP A 111 -14.94 3.37 -19.86
N ILE A 112 -14.69 4.47 -20.55
CA ILE A 112 -15.58 4.97 -21.60
C ILE A 112 -15.18 4.27 -22.91
N PRO A 113 -16.13 3.62 -23.61
CA PRO A 113 -15.81 2.86 -24.81
C PRO A 113 -15.29 3.77 -25.93
N PRO A 114 -14.22 3.36 -26.64
CA PRO A 114 -13.74 4.08 -27.81
C PRO A 114 -14.77 4.01 -28.95
N LYS A 115 -14.71 4.99 -29.85
CA LYS A 115 -15.68 5.16 -30.96
C LYS A 115 -15.72 3.96 -31.92
N ASP A 116 -14.64 3.16 -31.97
CA ASP A 116 -14.49 1.99 -32.85
C ASP A 116 -15.00 0.67 -32.21
N GLY A 117 -15.72 0.73 -31.09
CA GLY A 117 -16.41 -0.42 -30.48
C GLY A 117 -15.56 -1.26 -29.53
N SER A 118 -16.03 -2.47 -29.18
CA SER A 118 -15.45 -3.34 -28.12
C SER A 118 -13.98 -3.75 -28.34
N LYS A 119 -13.48 -3.69 -29.59
CA LYS A 119 -12.09 -3.97 -29.99
C LYS A 119 -11.34 -2.72 -30.48
N GLY A 120 -11.91 -1.53 -30.28
CA GLY A 120 -11.36 -0.26 -30.77
C GLY A 120 -10.36 0.42 -29.84
N GLY A 121 -9.78 -0.32 -28.88
CA GLY A 121 -8.74 0.21 -27.98
C GLY A 121 -7.33 -0.04 -28.51
N ASP A 122 -6.33 0.36 -27.73
CA ASP A 122 -4.90 0.13 -28.01
C ASP A 122 -4.50 -1.37 -27.99
N VAL A 123 -5.44 -2.26 -27.70
CA VAL A 123 -5.26 -3.71 -27.65
C VAL A 123 -6.33 -4.41 -28.48
N GLY A 124 -5.99 -5.50 -29.16
CA GLY A 124 -6.91 -6.27 -30.03
C GLY A 124 -8.02 -7.04 -29.29
N PHE A 125 -8.12 -6.87 -27.97
CA PHE A 125 -9.11 -7.47 -27.08
C PHE A 125 -9.90 -6.37 -26.34
N PHE A 126 -10.68 -6.74 -25.32
CA PHE A 126 -11.51 -5.79 -24.58
C PHE A 126 -10.67 -4.63 -24.02
N TYR A 127 -10.92 -3.40 -24.50
CA TYR A 127 -10.08 -2.23 -24.23
C TYR A 127 -9.86 -1.95 -22.74
N ALA A 128 -10.86 -2.18 -21.88
CA ALA A 128 -10.76 -1.94 -20.44
C ALA A 128 -10.21 -3.13 -19.64
N THR A 129 -9.62 -4.14 -20.29
CA THR A 129 -9.10 -5.34 -19.60
C THR A 129 -8.00 -4.97 -18.60
N TYR A 130 -7.12 -4.03 -18.93
CA TYR A 130 -6.08 -3.58 -17.99
C TYR A 130 -6.68 -2.91 -16.75
N CYS A 131 -7.76 -2.13 -16.89
CA CYS A 131 -8.48 -1.54 -15.77
C CYS A 131 -9.06 -2.62 -14.86
N VAL A 132 -9.74 -3.62 -15.44
CA VAL A 132 -10.35 -4.72 -14.68
C VAL A 132 -9.29 -5.52 -13.94
N VAL A 133 -8.20 -5.91 -14.62
CA VAL A 133 -7.11 -6.67 -14.01
C VAL A 133 -6.41 -5.85 -12.91
N ALA A 134 -6.17 -4.56 -13.13
CA ALA A 134 -5.58 -3.68 -12.12
C ALA A 134 -6.48 -3.54 -10.88
N VAL A 135 -7.78 -3.31 -11.07
CA VAL A 135 -8.76 -3.22 -9.97
C VAL A 135 -8.84 -4.55 -9.22
N LEU A 136 -8.88 -5.68 -9.93
CA LEU A 136 -8.90 -7.01 -9.33
C LEU A 136 -7.64 -7.25 -8.48
N LEU A 137 -6.46 -6.88 -8.99
CA LEU A 137 -5.20 -7.03 -8.28
C LEU A 137 -5.16 -6.15 -7.02
N LEU A 138 -5.65 -4.91 -7.11
CA LEU A 138 -5.78 -4.01 -5.96
C LEU A 138 -6.77 -4.54 -4.92
N LEU A 139 -7.93 -5.03 -5.35
CA LEU A 139 -8.94 -5.62 -4.47
C LEU A 139 -8.42 -6.89 -3.79
N LEU A 140 -7.73 -7.77 -4.52
CA LEU A 140 -7.13 -8.97 -3.95
C LEU A 140 -6.06 -8.60 -2.91
N CYS A 141 -5.22 -7.60 -3.22
CA CYS A 141 -4.23 -7.09 -2.27
C CYS A 141 -4.89 -6.50 -1.00
N GLY A 142 -5.93 -5.68 -1.18
CA GLY A 142 -6.69 -5.09 -0.08
C GLY A 142 -7.44 -6.13 0.76
N LEU A 143 -8.11 -7.09 0.12
CA LEU A 143 -8.81 -8.20 0.79
C LEU A 143 -7.83 -9.06 1.58
N TYR A 144 -6.69 -9.40 0.98
CA TYR A 144 -5.63 -10.14 1.66
C TYR A 144 -5.13 -9.39 2.90
N TYR A 145 -4.91 -8.08 2.79
CA TYR A 145 -4.54 -7.25 3.95
C TYR A 145 -5.65 -7.21 5.01
N TRP A 146 -6.90 -7.05 4.60
CA TRP A 146 -8.05 -7.01 5.50
C TRP A 146 -8.25 -8.32 6.27
N VAL A 147 -8.20 -9.46 5.59
CA VAL A 147 -8.23 -10.79 6.21
C VAL A 147 -7.09 -10.92 7.23
N ARG A 148 -5.90 -10.40 6.90
CA ARG A 148 -4.74 -10.52 7.77
C ARG A 148 -4.76 -9.57 8.97
N VAL A 149 -5.32 -8.37 8.84
CA VAL A 149 -5.42 -7.39 9.94
C VAL A 149 -6.64 -7.63 10.81
N HIS A 150 -7.72 -8.23 10.29
CA HIS A 150 -8.96 -8.41 11.05
C HIS A 150 -9.21 -9.87 11.43
N ALA A 151 -9.12 -10.82 10.48
CA ALA A 151 -9.45 -12.22 10.75
C ALA A 151 -8.36 -12.93 11.57
N LEU A 152 -7.08 -12.70 11.27
CA LEU A 152 -5.96 -13.32 12.00
C LEU A 152 -5.88 -12.94 13.50
N PRO A 153 -6.00 -11.66 13.91
CA PRO A 153 -5.99 -11.32 15.34
C PRO A 153 -7.26 -11.75 16.07
N GLN A 154 -8.43 -11.77 15.41
CA GLN A 154 -9.65 -12.29 16.01
C GLN A 154 -9.59 -13.80 16.26
N LEU A 155 -8.98 -14.56 15.35
CA LEU A 155 -8.82 -16.02 15.51
C LEU A 155 -7.74 -16.40 16.52
N GLN A 156 -6.69 -15.57 16.66
CA GLN A 156 -5.52 -15.90 17.49
C GLN A 156 -5.43 -15.10 18.81
N GLY A 157 -6.25 -14.08 19.04
CA GLY A 157 -6.28 -13.34 20.32
C GLY A 157 -5.05 -12.46 20.60
N TYR A 158 -4.36 -11.98 19.56
CA TYR A 158 -3.20 -11.10 19.68
C TYR A 158 -3.48 -9.71 19.09
N GLU A 159 -3.01 -8.66 19.74
CA GLU A 159 -2.96 -7.30 19.19
C GLU A 159 -1.61 -7.03 18.54
N LEU A 160 -1.62 -6.29 17.43
CA LEU A 160 -0.42 -5.86 16.72
C LEU A 160 0.01 -4.51 17.32
N VAL A 161 0.97 -4.53 18.24
CA VAL A 161 1.55 -3.32 18.84
C VAL A 161 2.82 -2.93 18.09
N GLU A 162 2.92 -1.65 17.73
CA GLU A 162 4.05 -1.09 16.99
C GLU A 162 5.20 -0.75 17.95
N GLU A 163 6.19 -1.63 18.11
CA GLU A 163 7.40 -1.36 18.89
C GLU A 163 8.54 -0.93 17.96
N THR A 164 9.16 0.22 18.23
CA THR A 164 10.32 0.70 17.48
C THR A 164 11.59 0.16 18.11
N ILE A 165 12.10 -0.97 17.61
CA ILE A 165 13.32 -1.59 18.14
C ILE A 165 14.53 -0.91 17.48
N SER A 166 15.41 -0.36 18.31
CA SER A 166 16.68 0.24 17.87
C SER A 166 17.73 -0.85 17.76
N LEU A 167 18.14 -1.23 16.54
CA LEU A 167 19.24 -2.19 16.34
C LEU A 167 20.62 -1.48 16.46
N PRO A 168 21.69 -2.21 16.85
CA PRO A 168 23.05 -1.65 16.92
C PRO A 168 23.49 -1.18 15.52
N GLY A 169 23.90 0.09 15.42
CA GLY A 169 24.24 0.74 14.14
C GLY A 169 23.30 1.89 13.72
N GLY A 170 22.36 2.31 14.58
CA GLY A 170 21.56 3.53 14.38
C GLY A 170 20.38 3.40 13.41
N VAL A 171 20.03 2.19 12.98
CA VAL A 171 18.92 1.93 12.05
C VAL A 171 17.64 1.62 12.84
N ARG A 172 16.72 2.59 12.92
CA ARG A 172 15.41 2.44 13.59
C ARG A 172 14.48 1.56 12.76
N THR A 173 14.08 0.39 13.25
CA THR A 173 13.11 -0.49 12.56
C THR A 173 11.82 -0.59 13.35
N ILE A 174 10.71 -0.34 12.67
CA ILE A 174 9.35 -0.50 13.21
C ILE A 174 9.02 -2.00 13.13
N VAL A 175 8.91 -2.67 14.27
CA VAL A 175 8.56 -4.10 14.33
C VAL A 175 7.19 -4.22 14.98
N LEU A 176 6.21 -4.73 14.23
CA LEU A 176 4.91 -5.08 14.80
C LEU A 176 5.08 -6.33 15.67
N LYS A 177 5.05 -6.16 16.99
CA LYS A 177 5.08 -7.27 17.94
C LYS A 177 3.65 -7.72 18.20
N LYS A 178 3.43 -9.03 18.10
CA LYS A 178 2.16 -9.64 18.51
C LYS A 178 2.15 -9.68 20.04
N VAL A 179 1.28 -8.91 20.69
CA VAL A 179 1.08 -8.96 22.15
C VAL A 179 -0.22 -9.70 22.41
N ALA A 180 -0.19 -10.74 23.24
CA ALA A 180 -1.39 -11.47 23.63
C ALA A 180 -2.23 -10.57 24.55
N LYS A 181 -3.56 -10.57 24.40
CA LYS A 181 -4.47 -9.72 25.19
C LYS A 181 -4.27 -9.81 26.73
N GLY A 182 -3.73 -10.93 27.24
CA GLY A 182 -3.45 -11.11 28.66
C GLY A 182 -2.17 -10.43 29.18
N GLN A 183 -1.24 -10.01 28.31
CA GLN A 183 0.02 -9.37 28.73
C GLN A 183 -0.02 -7.83 28.74
N LEU A 184 -1.02 -7.21 28.10
CA LEU A 184 -1.21 -5.75 28.17
C LEU A 184 -1.60 -5.29 29.59
N ALA A 185 -2.45 -6.05 30.27
CA ALA A 185 -2.85 -5.76 31.66
C ALA A 185 -1.67 -5.86 32.66
N ASP A 186 -0.72 -6.76 32.42
CA ASP A 186 0.46 -6.98 33.28
C ASP A 186 1.58 -5.97 33.01
N GLN A 187 1.58 -5.32 31.83
CA GLN A 187 2.57 -4.31 31.43
C GLN A 187 2.12 -2.87 31.75
N GLU A 188 0.82 -2.64 31.96
CA GLU A 188 0.27 -1.35 32.40
C GLU A 188 0.49 -1.10 33.92
N GLU A 189 0.48 -2.15 34.76
CA GLU A 189 0.73 -2.03 36.21
C GLU A 189 2.10 -1.41 36.59
N PRO A 190 3.24 -1.80 35.99
CA PRO A 190 4.53 -1.21 36.35
C PRO A 190 4.75 0.22 35.83
N LEU A 191 4.03 0.66 34.78
CA LEU A 191 4.17 2.02 34.23
C LEU A 191 3.40 3.07 35.04
N LEU A 192 2.27 2.70 35.66
CA LEU A 192 1.56 3.59 36.59
C LEU A 192 2.31 3.76 37.93
N GLN A 193 3.07 2.75 38.37
CA GLN A 193 3.89 2.87 39.58
C GLN A 193 5.17 3.72 39.38
N GLY A 194 5.67 3.83 38.15
CA GLY A 194 6.83 4.68 37.83
C GLY A 194 6.52 6.18 37.80
N GLU A 195 5.30 6.57 37.40
CA GLU A 195 4.86 7.99 37.33
C GLU A 195 4.35 8.54 38.67
N LEU A 196 3.97 7.66 39.61
CA LEU A 196 3.53 8.04 40.97
C LEU A 196 4.68 8.04 42.00
N GLY A 197 5.90 7.68 41.57
CA GLY A 197 7.07 7.48 42.42
C GLY A 197 8.20 8.50 42.27
N SER A 198 7.94 9.69 41.70
CA SER A 198 8.90 10.80 41.61
C SER A 198 8.36 12.09 42.21
#